data_AF-A0A1V5NE18-F1
#
_entry.id   AF-A0A1V5NE18-F1
#
_cell.length_a   1.000
_cell.length_b   1.000
_cell.length_c   1.000
_cell.angle_alpha   90.00
_cell.angle_beta   90.00
_cell.angle_gamma   90.00
#
_symmetry.space_group_name_H-M   'P 1'
#
loop_
_entity.id
_entity.type
_entity.pdbx_description
1 polymer ?
#
loop_
_entity_poly.entity_id
_entity_poly.type
_entity_poly.pdbx_seq_one_letter_code
_entity_poly.pdbx_strand_id
1 'polypeptide(L)'
;MRCREKQMKVIEELFEENESEKRILEDNHISEATWRKWLSDKYFITAISNRIDTASLKNRILLAKILPAVTARLIHLCSSGNEDVSRKACLALLELQKNKEMKLQFEKEPEPEIDQETASIVLAALAESKRKKMNCED
;
A
#
# COMPACT_ATOMS: atom_id res chain seq x y z
N MET A 1 29.34 -6.95 -8.49
CA MET A 1 28.43 -5.80 -8.32
C MET A 1 27.61 -5.46 -9.58
N ARG A 2 28.15 -5.51 -10.81
CA ARG A 2 27.46 -5.15 -12.07
C ARG A 2 26.07 -5.77 -12.37
N CYS A 3 25.72 -6.91 -11.79
CA CYS A 3 24.45 -7.60 -12.12
C CYS A 3 23.24 -6.93 -11.45
N ARG A 4 23.41 -6.36 -10.25
CA ARG A 4 22.31 -5.76 -9.47
C ARG A 4 21.92 -4.37 -9.97
N GLU A 5 22.88 -3.59 -10.46
CA GLU A 5 22.63 -2.28 -11.08
C GLU A 5 21.83 -2.42 -12.38
N LYS A 6 22.19 -3.39 -13.23
CA LYS A 6 21.41 -3.70 -14.45
C LYS A 6 19.99 -4.15 -14.14
N GLN A 7 19.82 -4.99 -13.12
CA GLN A 7 18.50 -5.42 -12.66
C GLN A 7 17.64 -4.23 -12.23
N MET A 8 18.21 -3.27 -11.49
CA MET A 8 17.46 -2.10 -11.04
C MET A 8 17.05 -1.18 -12.21
N LYS A 9 17.96 -0.94 -13.16
CA LYS A 9 17.69 -0.15 -14.37
C LYS A 9 16.51 -0.71 -15.17
N VAL A 10 16.48 -2.03 -15.37
CA VAL A 10 15.39 -2.72 -16.07
C VAL A 10 14.07 -2.61 -15.30
N ILE A 11 14.11 -2.71 -13.97
CA ILE A 11 12.92 -2.49 -13.15
C ILE A 11 12.42 -1.05 -13.32
N GLU A 12 13.30 -0.05 -13.31
CA GLU A 12 12.89 1.35 -13.49
C GLU A 12 12.24 1.58 -14.85
N GLU A 13 12.84 1.09 -15.93
CA GLU A 13 12.29 1.20 -17.29
C GLU A 13 10.93 0.48 -17.43
N LEU A 14 10.75 -0.67 -16.79
CA LEU A 14 9.46 -1.39 -16.76
C LEU A 14 8.31 -0.59 -16.13
N PHE A 15 8.61 0.38 -15.25
CA PHE A 15 7.60 1.17 -14.55
C PHE A 15 7.54 2.64 -15.00
N GLU A 16 8.54 3.15 -15.71
CA GLU A 16 8.58 4.53 -16.23
C GLU A 16 8.18 4.64 -17.69
N GLU A 17 8.49 3.62 -18.50
CA GLU A 17 8.19 3.62 -19.93
C GLU A 17 6.90 2.83 -20.20
N ASN A 18 5.98 3.38 -20.99
CA ASN A 18 4.81 2.65 -21.51
C ASN A 18 5.22 1.68 -22.64
N GLU A 19 6.41 1.09 -22.51
CA GLU A 19 6.99 0.19 -23.47
C GLU A 19 6.73 -1.27 -23.08
N SER A 20 6.69 -2.12 -24.10
CA SER A 20 6.47 -3.55 -23.88
C SER A 20 7.70 -4.18 -23.24
N GLU A 21 7.51 -5.13 -22.30
CA GLU A 21 8.57 -5.92 -21.66
C GLU A 21 9.62 -6.42 -22.66
N LYS A 22 9.19 -6.90 -23.84
CA LYS A 22 10.09 -7.41 -24.88
C LYS A 22 11.07 -6.36 -25.40
N ARG A 23 10.62 -5.11 -25.61
CA ARG A 23 11.48 -4.01 -26.08
C ARG A 23 12.51 -3.64 -25.03
N ILE A 24 12.08 -3.51 -23.77
CA ILE A 24 12.98 -3.21 -22.64
C ILE A 24 14.05 -4.29 -22.49
N LEU A 25 13.71 -5.57 -22.67
CA LEU A 25 14.68 -6.66 -22.66
C LEU A 25 15.65 -6.60 -23.84
N GLU A 26 15.17 -6.28 -25.04
CA GLU A 26 16.00 -6.10 -26.25
C GLU A 26 16.98 -4.93 -26.09
N ASP A 27 16.51 -3.78 -25.61
CA ASP A 27 17.30 -2.55 -25.42
C ASP A 27 18.38 -2.70 -24.35
N ASN A 28 18.13 -3.53 -23.33
CA ASN A 28 19.12 -3.84 -22.30
C ASN A 28 20.00 -5.06 -22.65
N HIS A 29 19.81 -5.67 -23.83
CA HIS A 29 20.50 -6.88 -24.28
C HIS A 29 20.37 -8.06 -23.30
N ILE A 30 19.16 -8.27 -22.80
CA ILE A 30 18.84 -9.33 -21.85
C ILE A 30 18.20 -10.49 -22.60
N SER A 31 18.86 -11.64 -22.54
CA SER A 31 18.28 -12.87 -23.08
C SER A 31 17.13 -13.37 -22.22
N GLU A 32 16.16 -14.02 -22.85
CA GLU A 32 15.00 -14.59 -22.16
C GLU A 32 15.40 -15.58 -21.05
N ALA A 33 16.48 -16.34 -21.25
CA ALA A 33 17.02 -17.23 -20.22
C ALA A 33 17.54 -16.47 -18.99
N THR A 34 18.18 -15.32 -19.20
CA THR A 34 18.66 -14.46 -18.11
C THR A 34 17.49 -13.82 -17.38
N TRP A 35 16.48 -13.36 -18.12
CA TRP A 35 15.24 -12.83 -17.57
C TRP A 35 14.52 -13.84 -16.69
N ARG A 36 14.29 -15.07 -17.18
CA ARG A 36 13.68 -16.15 -16.39
C ARG A 36 14.49 -16.48 -15.13
N LYS A 37 15.83 -16.42 -15.21
CA LYS A 37 16.69 -16.61 -14.05
C LYS A 37 16.51 -15.51 -13.02
N TRP A 38 16.37 -14.26 -13.45
CA TRP A 38 16.07 -13.13 -12.55
C TRP A 38 14.68 -13.26 -11.94
N LEU A 39 13.67 -13.66 -12.71
CA LEU A 39 12.34 -13.97 -12.17
C LEU A 39 12.34 -15.15 -11.20
N SER A 40 13.37 -15.97 -11.17
CA SER A 40 13.52 -17.02 -10.15
C SER A 40 14.28 -16.56 -8.91
N ASP A 41 14.88 -15.36 -8.96
CA ASP A 41 15.61 -14.76 -7.85
C ASP A 41 14.64 -14.02 -6.91
N LYS A 42 14.61 -14.45 -5.64
CA LYS A 42 13.75 -13.85 -4.61
C LYS A 42 14.01 -12.35 -4.45
N TYR A 43 15.26 -11.89 -4.55
CA TYR A 43 15.57 -10.47 -4.39
C TYR A 43 14.97 -9.64 -5.53
N PHE A 44 15.02 -10.17 -6.75
CA PHE A 44 14.51 -9.49 -7.93
C PHE A 44 12.99 -9.42 -7.92
N ILE A 45 12.30 -10.53 -7.61
CA ILE A 45 10.84 -10.52 -7.42
C ILE A 45 10.45 -9.53 -6.33
N THR A 46 11.12 -9.56 -5.17
CA THR A 46 10.77 -8.67 -4.05
C THR A 46 10.91 -7.20 -4.44
N ALA A 47 11.94 -6.86 -5.23
CA ALA A 47 12.11 -5.50 -5.73
C ALA A 47 10.97 -5.07 -6.67
N ILE A 48 10.52 -5.96 -7.57
CA ILE A 48 9.35 -5.71 -8.44
C ILE A 48 8.08 -5.56 -7.60
N SER A 49 7.80 -6.47 -6.68
CA SER A 49 6.63 -6.40 -5.79
C SER A 49 6.59 -5.09 -5.02
N ASN A 50 7.72 -4.69 -4.41
CA ASN A 50 7.82 -3.42 -3.69
C ASN A 50 7.54 -2.21 -4.59
N ARG A 51 7.96 -2.24 -5.86
CA ARG A 51 7.66 -1.18 -6.82
C ARG A 51 6.18 -1.14 -7.19
N ILE A 52 5.54 -2.30 -7.41
CA ILE A 52 4.09 -2.41 -7.64
C ILE A 52 3.33 -1.84 -6.44
N ASP A 53 3.69 -2.23 -5.23
CA ASP A 53 3.04 -1.78 -4.00
C ASP A 53 3.21 -0.28 -3.80
N THR A 54 4.40 0.25 -4.10
CA THR A 54 4.66 1.69 -4.04
C THR A 54 3.82 2.45 -5.08
N ALA A 55 3.72 1.96 -6.31
CA ALA A 55 2.90 2.56 -7.35
C ALA A 55 1.41 2.52 -6.99
N SER A 56 0.94 1.38 -6.46
CA SER A 56 -0.42 1.21 -5.94
C SER A 56 -0.71 2.19 -4.80
N LEU A 57 0.20 2.33 -3.84
CA LEU A 57 0.09 3.29 -2.74
C LEU A 57 0.03 4.74 -3.25
N LYS A 58 0.90 5.11 -4.20
CA LYS A 58 0.88 6.43 -4.83
C LYS A 58 -0.46 6.71 -5.51
N ASN A 59 -1.00 5.75 -6.25
CA ASN A 59 -2.31 5.87 -6.88
C ASN A 59 -3.43 6.06 -5.84
N ARG A 60 -3.42 5.26 -4.77
CA ARG A 60 -4.38 5.39 -3.66
C ARG A 60 -4.30 6.75 -2.98
N ILE A 61 -3.10 7.29 -2.76
CA ILE A 61 -2.90 8.63 -2.22
C ILE A 61 -3.46 9.69 -3.17
N LEU A 62 -3.20 9.56 -4.47
CA LEU A 62 -3.71 10.50 -5.48
C LEU A 62 -5.24 10.49 -5.52
N LEU A 63 -5.85 9.30 -5.54
CA LEU A 63 -7.29 9.12 -5.46
C LEU A 63 -7.84 9.73 -4.17
N ALA A 64 -7.23 9.47 -3.01
CA ALA A 64 -7.66 10.03 -1.74
C ALA A 64 -7.60 11.57 -1.72
N LYS A 65 -6.63 12.19 -2.43
CA LYS A 65 -6.53 13.65 -2.56
C LYS A 65 -7.63 14.23 -3.45
N ILE A 66 -7.96 13.55 -4.55
CA ILE A 66 -8.91 14.04 -5.56
C ILE A 66 -10.37 13.74 -5.16
N LEU A 67 -10.59 12.65 -4.42
CA LEU A 67 -11.90 12.14 -4.07
C LEU A 67 -12.81 13.17 -3.37
N PRO A 68 -12.35 13.99 -2.41
CA PRO A 68 -13.19 15.03 -1.81
C PRO A 68 -13.70 16.04 -2.84
N ALA A 69 -12.82 16.50 -3.74
CA ALA A 69 -13.18 17.48 -4.77
C ALA A 69 -14.17 16.89 -5.78
N VAL A 70 -13.96 15.64 -6.21
CA VAL A 70 -14.88 14.93 -7.10
C VAL A 70 -16.23 14.71 -6.42
N THR A 71 -16.24 14.31 -5.15
CA THR A 71 -17.48 14.08 -4.39
C THR A 71 -18.27 15.38 -4.25
N ALA A 72 -17.62 16.50 -3.92
CA ALA A 72 -18.27 17.81 -3.86
C ALA A 72 -18.90 18.20 -5.21
N ARG A 73 -18.19 17.94 -6.32
CA ARG A 73 -18.69 18.22 -7.66
C ARG A 73 -19.85 17.31 -8.06
N LEU A 74 -19.83 16.03 -7.67
CA LEU A 74 -20.93 15.10 -7.88
C LEU A 74 -22.19 15.53 -7.10
N ILE A 75 -22.04 15.93 -5.83
CA ILE A 75 -23.15 16.46 -5.02
C ILE A 75 -23.79 17.68 -5.70
N HIS A 76 -22.97 18.58 -6.24
CA HIS A 76 -23.47 19.72 -7.00
C HIS A 76 -24.26 19.29 -8.25
N LEU A 77 -23.75 18.32 -9.01
CA LEU A 77 -24.43 17.79 -10.21
C LEU A 77 -25.74 17.06 -9.89
N CYS A 78 -25.87 16.45 -8.71
CA CYS A 78 -27.13 15.87 -8.25
C CYS A 78 -28.26 16.91 -8.15
N SER A 79 -27.92 18.18 -7.90
CA SER A 79 -28.89 19.28 -7.82
C SER A 79 -29.08 20.02 -9.15
N SER A 80 -28.52 19.51 -10.25
CA SER A 80 -28.66 20.14 -11.57
C SER A 80 -30.06 19.93 -12.16
N GLY A 81 -30.54 20.91 -12.92
CA GLY A 81 -31.85 20.82 -13.59
C GLY A 81 -31.91 19.84 -14.76
N ASN A 82 -30.80 19.16 -15.09
CA ASN A 82 -30.78 18.11 -16.11
C ASN A 82 -30.94 16.76 -15.41
N GLU A 83 -32.12 16.14 -15.58
CA GLU A 83 -32.50 14.91 -14.90
C GLU A 83 -31.54 13.74 -15.19
N ASP A 84 -31.06 13.62 -16.43
CA ASP A 84 -30.12 12.55 -16.80
C ASP A 84 -28.76 12.72 -16.14
N VAL A 85 -28.28 13.96 -16.02
CA VAL A 85 -27.01 14.28 -15.35
C VAL A 85 -27.14 14.08 -13.85
N SER A 86 -28.23 14.55 -13.25
CA SER A 86 -28.54 14.35 -11.84
C SER A 86 -28.61 12.85 -11.50
N ARG A 87 -29.34 12.06 -12.29
CA ARG A 87 -29.48 10.61 -12.10
C ARG A 87 -28.13 9.90 -12.18
N LYS A 88 -27.30 10.23 -13.17
CA LYS A 88 -25.94 9.67 -13.32
C LYS A 88 -25.02 10.08 -12.17
N ALA A 89 -25.10 11.32 -11.69
CA ALA A 89 -24.32 11.80 -10.56
C ALA A 89 -24.71 11.07 -9.26
N CYS A 90 -26.00 10.84 -9.03
CA CYS A 90 -26.50 10.06 -7.89
C CYS A 90 -26.00 8.61 -7.93
N LEU A 91 -26.06 7.96 -9.09
CA LEU A 91 -25.55 6.59 -9.26
C LEU A 91 -24.03 6.52 -9.00
N ALA A 92 -23.26 7.45 -9.55
CA ALA A 92 -21.81 7.52 -9.32
C ALA A 92 -21.47 7.71 -7.83
N LEU A 93 -22.26 8.51 -7.10
CA LEU A 93 -22.09 8.70 -5.66
C LEU A 93 -22.35 7.40 -4.86
N LEU A 94 -23.39 6.65 -5.25
CA LEU A 94 -23.71 5.36 -4.64
C LEU A 94 -22.62 4.31 -4.92
N GLU A 95 -22.07 4.28 -6.13
CA GLU A 95 -20.95 3.40 -6.49
C GLU A 95 -19.67 3.73 -5.70
N LEU A 96 -19.38 5.03 -5.52
CA LEU A 96 -18.26 5.48 -4.69
C LEU A 96 -18.38 5.02 -3.22
N GLN A 97 -19.60 4.96 -2.68
CA GLN A 97 -19.83 4.45 -1.33
C GLN A 97 -19.61 2.93 -1.24
N LYS A 98 -20.11 2.15 -2.21
CA LYS A 98 -19.90 0.70 -2.26
C LYS A 98 -18.41 0.32 -2.32
N ASN A 99 -17.62 1.09 -3.07
CA ASN A 99 -16.19 0.85 -3.20
C ASN A 99 -15.38 1.27 -1.96
N LYS A 100 -15.94 2.08 -1.06
CA LYS A 100 -15.28 2.49 0.18
C LYS A 100 -15.19 1.35 1.21
N GLU A 101 -16.06 0.35 1.09
CA GLU A 101 -16.05 -0.86 1.91
C GLU A 101 -14.99 -1.88 1.43
N MET A 102 -14.37 -1.67 0.27
CA MET A 102 -13.25 -2.48 -0.20
C MET A 102 -11.93 -2.08 0.50
N LYS A 103 -11.76 -2.65 1.70
CA LYS A 103 -10.49 -3.04 2.32
C LYS A 103 -9.43 -1.93 2.49
N LEU A 104 -9.59 -1.14 3.55
CA LEU A 104 -8.49 -0.93 4.50
C LEU A 104 -8.39 -2.17 5.40
N GLN A 105 -8.15 -3.34 4.83
CA GLN A 105 -7.53 -4.43 5.58
C GLN A 105 -6.08 -4.02 5.72
N PHE A 106 -5.78 -3.15 6.69
CA PHE A 106 -4.48 -3.24 7.33
C PHE A 106 -4.36 -4.69 7.75
N GLU A 107 -3.40 -5.42 7.20
CA GLU A 107 -3.01 -6.69 7.77
C GLU A 107 -2.88 -6.46 9.27
N LYS A 108 -3.73 -7.14 10.03
CA LYS A 108 -3.65 -7.12 11.48
C LYS A 108 -2.25 -7.65 11.76
N GLU A 109 -1.33 -6.76 12.16
CA GLU A 109 -0.01 -7.18 12.63
C GLU A 109 -0.21 -8.35 13.59
N PRO A 110 0.55 -9.44 13.47
CA PRO A 110 0.42 -10.54 14.40
C PRO A 110 0.60 -9.95 15.79
N GLU A 111 -0.47 -10.00 16.59
CA GLU A 111 -0.40 -9.61 17.99
C GLU A 111 0.77 -10.39 18.60
N PRO A 112 1.78 -9.72 19.18
CA PRO A 112 2.86 -10.45 19.83
C PRO A 112 2.22 -11.30 20.93
N GLU A 113 2.25 -12.62 20.77
CA GLU A 113 1.87 -13.56 21.81
C GLU A 113 2.85 -13.38 22.96
N ILE A 114 2.48 -12.53 23.92
CA ILE A 114 3.23 -12.39 25.16
C ILE A 114 2.98 -13.68 25.94
N ASP A 115 4.03 -14.48 26.06
CA ASP A 115 4.00 -15.68 26.87
C ASP A 115 3.54 -15.35 28.31
N GLN A 116 2.70 -16.22 28.87
CA GLN A 116 1.96 -15.96 30.12
C GLN A 116 2.91 -15.74 31.30
N GLU A 117 4.10 -16.34 31.25
CA GLU A 117 5.17 -16.15 32.23
C GLU A 117 5.74 -14.72 32.15
N THR A 118 5.96 -14.21 30.93
CA THR A 118 6.44 -12.84 30.69
C THR A 118 5.42 -11.79 31.12
N ALA A 119 4.12 -12.02 30.83
CA ALA A 119 3.05 -11.14 31.28
C ALA A 119 2.98 -11.05 32.81
N SER A 120 3.15 -12.18 33.49
CA SER A 120 3.14 -12.25 34.96
C SER A 120 4.31 -11.49 35.58
N ILE A 121 5.51 -11.58 35.00
CA ILE A 121 6.70 -10.85 35.45
C ILE A 121 6.53 -9.33 35.27
N VAL A 122 6.02 -8.90 34.10
CA VAL A 122 5.79 -7.47 33.82
C VAL A 122 4.74 -6.88 34.76
N LEU A 123 3.65 -7.60 35.04
CA LEU A 123 2.62 -7.16 35.98
C LEU A 123 3.15 -7.07 37.42
N ALA A 124 3.99 -8.03 37.85
CA ALA A 124 4.63 -7.98 39.16
C ALA A 124 5.56 -6.77 39.30
N ALA A 125 6.41 -6.51 38.29
CA ALA A 125 7.32 -5.37 38.29
C ALA A 125 6.58 -4.02 38.31
N LEU A 126 5.46 -3.92 37.60
CA LEU A 126 4.59 -2.74 37.62
C LEU A 126 3.91 -2.54 38.99
N ALA A 127 3.50 -3.63 39.65
CA ALA A 127 2.92 -3.56 40.99
C ALA A 127 3.95 -3.11 42.04
N GLU A 128 5.19 -3.58 41.97
CA GLU A 128 6.27 -3.20 42.89
C GLU A 128 6.72 -1.75 42.70
N SER A 129 6.84 -1.29 41.45
CA SER A 129 7.19 0.11 41.17
C SER A 129 6.12 1.08 41.67
N LYS A 130 4.83 0.70 41.62
CA LYS A 130 3.74 1.49 42.21
C LYS A 130 3.81 1.56 43.74
N ARG A 131 4.16 0.46 44.41
CA ARG A 131 4.34 0.44 45.88
C ARG A 131 5.55 1.25 46.32
N LYS A 132 6.66 1.18 45.57
CA LYS A 132 7.87 1.94 45.87
C LYS A 132 7.66 3.45 45.72
N LYS A 133 6.76 3.87 44.82
CA LYS A 133 6.36 5.28 44.64
C LYS A 133 5.48 5.80 45.79
N MET A 134 4.67 4.93 46.42
CA MET A 134 3.88 5.28 47.61
C MET A 134 4.70 5.38 48.91
N ASN A 135 5.85 4.71 48.99
CA ASN A 135 6.69 4.71 50.21
C ASN A 135 7.77 5.82 50.23
N CYS A 136 7.73 6.76 49.27
CA CYS A 136 8.64 7.92 49.23
C CYS A 136 7.91 9.26 49.43
N GLU A 137 6.64 9.24 49.84
CA GLU A 137 5.84 10.44 50.14
C GLU A 137 5.58 10.65 51.65
N ASP A 138 6.41 10.05 52.52
CA ASP A 138 6.51 10.41 53.96
C ASP A 138 7.84 11.11 54.26
#